data_AF-A0A6C0QNQ7-F1
#
_entry.id   AF-A0A6C0QNQ7-F1
#
_cell.length_a   1.000
_cell.length_b   1.000
_cell.length_c   1.000
_cell.angle_alpha   90.00
_cell.angle_beta   90.00
_cell.angle_gamma   90.00
#
_symmetry.space_group_name_H-M   'P 1'
#
loop_
_entity.id
_entity.type
_entity.pdbx_description
1 polymer ?
#
loop_
_entity_poly.entity_id
_entity_poly.type
_entity_poly.pdbx_seq_one_letter_code
_entity_poly.pdbx_strand_id
1 'polypeptide(L)' 'MIMVGNLLESPMFQSLIPQYAKKLGIREDEVVQVYKDKVPLKRGCHYEDVANAVVFYSSDQAFYMTGQSVNVTDGQVMH' A
#
# COMPACT_ATOMS: atom_id res chain seq x y z
N MET A 1 10.15 8.79 5.89
CA MET A 1 8.69 8.73 5.64
C MET A 1 8.33 7.35 5.13
N ILE A 2 7.30 6.70 5.67
CA ILE A 2 6.85 5.39 5.16
C ILE A 2 5.90 5.63 3.98
N MET A 3 6.28 5.12 2.81
CA MET A 3 5.52 5.24 1.57
C MET A 3 4.65 3.99 1.40
N VAL A 4 3.39 4.09 1.81
CA VAL A 4 2.46 2.95 1.85
C VAL A 4 1.84 2.67 0.48
N GLY A 5 1.67 1.39 0.16
CA GLY A 5 0.83 0.93 -0.93
C GLY A 5 -0.67 1.09 -0.62
N ASN A 6 -1.51 0.60 -1.53
CA ASN A 6 -2.96 0.70 -1.36
C ASN A 6 -3.46 -0.24 -0.25
N LEU A 7 -4.06 0.33 0.81
CA LEU A 7 -4.74 -0.40 1.88
C LEU A 7 -6.15 -0.82 1.41
N LEU A 8 -6.22 -1.85 0.55
CA LEU A 8 -7.45 -2.23 -0.16
C LEU A 8 -8.59 -2.60 0.78
N GLU A 9 -8.30 -3.15 1.96
CA GLU A 9 -9.30 -3.59 2.95
C GLU A 9 -9.69 -2.51 3.95
N SER A 10 -9.05 -1.34 3.90
CA SER A 10 -9.37 -0.26 4.84
C SER A 10 -10.78 0.31 4.61
N PRO A 11 -11.48 0.77 5.67
CA PRO A 11 -12.80 1.38 5.53
C PRO A 11 -12.82 2.55 4.53
N MET A 12 -11.72 3.31 4.47
CA MET A 12 -11.57 4.43 3.56
C MET A 12 -11.49 3.95 2.10
N PHE A 13 -10.64 2.98 1.78
CA PHE A 13 -10.55 2.48 0.40
C PHE A 13 -11.86 1.86 -0.08
N GLN A 14 -12.50 1.07 0.79
CA GLN A 14 -13.81 0.45 0.51
C GLN A 14 -14.88 1.50 0.20
N SER A 15 -14.92 2.60 0.95
CA SER A 15 -15.88 3.69 0.70
C SER A 15 -15.68 4.41 -0.65
N LEU A 16 -14.47 4.31 -1.23
CA LEU A 16 -14.11 4.97 -2.48
C LEU A 16 -14.25 4.07 -3.71
N ILE A 17 -14.57 2.77 -3.54
CA ILE A 17 -14.72 1.82 -4.66
C ILE A 17 -15.69 2.34 -5.74
N PRO A 18 -16.89 2.87 -5.42
CA PRO A 18 -17.81 3.39 -6.45
C PRO A 18 -17.20 4.54 -7.26
N GLN A 19 -16.43 5.41 -6.61
CA GLN A 19 -15.76 6.53 -7.28
C GLN A 19 -14.62 6.05 -8.19
N TYR A 20 -13.85 5.05 -7.74
CA TYR A 20 -12.79 4.45 -8.55
C TYR A 20 -13.35 3.66 -9.74
N ALA A 21 -14.44 2.92 -9.54
CA ALA A 21 -15.15 2.21 -10.61
C ALA A 21 -15.57 3.18 -11.72
N LYS A 22 -16.23 4.29 -11.34
CA LYS A 22 -16.61 5.36 -12.27
C LYS A 22 -15.42 5.98 -12.99
N LYS A 23 -14.31 6.23 -12.28
CA LYS A 23 -13.10 6.82 -12.86
C LYS A 23 -12.41 5.89 -13.86
N LEU A 24 -12.41 4.59 -13.59
CA LEU A 24 -11.77 3.58 -14.42
C LEU A 24 -12.69 3.04 -15.53
N GLY A 25 -14.00 3.32 -15.47
CA GLY A 25 -14.98 2.82 -16.44
C GLY A 25 -15.23 1.31 -16.30
N ILE A 26 -15.03 0.76 -15.11
CA ILE A 26 -15.17 -0.67 -14.80
C ILE A 26 -16.24 -0.89 -13.73
N ARG A 27 -16.57 -2.15 -13.45
CA ARG A 27 -17.48 -2.51 -12.38
C ARG A 27 -16.80 -2.40 -11.00
N GLU A 28 -17.58 -2.18 -9.94
CA GLU A 28 -17.07 -2.03 -8.57
C GLU A 28 -16.31 -3.27 -8.07
N ASP A 29 -16.76 -4.46 -8.45
CA ASP A 29 -16.14 -5.76 -8.12
C ASP A 29 -14.76 -5.95 -8.78
N GLU A 30 -14.50 -5.25 -9.89
CA GLU A 30 -13.24 -5.33 -10.62
C GLU A 30 -12.17 -4.38 -10.08
N VAL A 31 -12.56 -3.32 -9.36
CA VAL A 31 -11.65 -2.27 -8.87
C VAL A 31 -10.51 -2.84 -8.05
N VAL A 32 -10.83 -3.71 -7.08
CA VAL A 32 -9.82 -4.31 -6.18
C VAL A 32 -8.82 -5.15 -6.97
N GLN A 33 -9.30 -5.93 -7.95
CA GLN A 33 -8.43 -6.78 -8.77
C GLN A 33 -7.48 -5.95 -9.62
N VAL A 34 -7.97 -4.86 -10.23
CA VAL A 34 -7.13 -3.94 -11.01
C VAL A 34 -5.99 -3.35 -10.18
N TYR A 35 -6.23 -3.02 -8.91
CA TYR A 35 -5.15 -2.52 -8.04
C TYR A 35 -4.18 -3.62 -7.60
N LYS A 36 -4.66 -4.83 -7.31
CA LYS A 36 -3.79 -5.99 -7.04
C LYS A 36 -2.88 -6.30 -8.22
N ASP A 37 -3.41 -6.23 -9.44
CA ASP A 37 -2.65 -6.57 -10.65
C ASP A 37 -1.49 -5.61 -10.93
N LYS A 38 -1.55 -4.37 -10.43
CA LYS A 38 -0.46 -3.40 -10.51
C LYS A 38 0.69 -3.67 -9.53
N VAL A 39 0.45 -4.50 -8.53
CA VAL A 39 1.44 -4.83 -7.50
C VAL A 39 2.13 -6.15 -7.88
N PRO A 40 3.48 -6.23 -7.89
CA PRO A 40 4.20 -7.46 -8.19
C PRO A 40 3.77 -8.69 -7.37
N LEU A 41 3.53 -8.52 -6.07
CA LEU A 41 3.06 -9.60 -5.19
C LEU A 41 1.54 -9.84 -5.23
N LYS A 42 0.80 -9.16 -6.11
CA LYS A 42 -0.63 -9.39 -6.37
C LYS A 42 -1.55 -9.32 -5.14
N ARG A 43 -1.14 -8.56 -4.14
CA ARG A 43 -1.89 -8.32 -2.89
C ARG A 43 -1.98 -6.83 -2.57
N GLY A 44 -2.88 -6.49 -1.66
CA GLY A 44 -2.94 -5.16 -1.06
C GLY A 44 -1.95 -5.02 0.09
N CYS A 45 -1.68 -3.78 0.47
CA CYS A 45 -0.97 -3.49 1.71
C CYS A 45 -1.91 -3.76 2.90
N HIS A 46 -1.41 -4.41 3.94
CA HIS A 46 -2.11 -4.58 5.22
C HIS A 46 -1.48 -3.71 6.30
N TYR A 47 -2.19 -3.51 7.41
CA TYR A 47 -1.70 -2.66 8.50
C TYR A 47 -0.42 -3.23 9.12
N GLU A 48 -0.30 -4.55 9.16
CA GLU A 48 0.85 -5.29 9.66
C GLU A 48 2.12 -5.00 8.84
N ASP A 49 2.01 -4.87 7.51
CA ASP A 49 3.15 -4.53 6.64
C ASP A 49 3.75 -3.17 7.04
N VAL A 50 2.88 -2.18 7.26
CA VAL A 50 3.26 -0.83 7.68
C VAL A 50 3.81 -0.85 9.11
N ALA A 51 3.13 -1.53 10.02
CA ALA A 51 3.53 -1.62 11.42
C ALA A 51 4.92 -2.25 11.57
N ASN A 52 5.19 -3.34 10.85
CA ASN A 52 6.50 -4.01 10.88
C ASN A 52 7.62 -3.08 10.41
N ALA A 53 7.40 -2.33 9.32
CA ALA A 53 8.38 -1.35 8.85
C ALA A 53 8.62 -0.23 9.89
N VAL A 54 7.54 0.32 10.47
CA VAL A 54 7.64 1.36 11.50
C VAL A 54 8.39 0.87 12.73
N VAL A 55 8.07 -0.34 13.22
CA VAL A 55 8.73 -0.95 14.39
C VAL A 55 10.23 -1.14 14.13
N PHE A 56 10.60 -1.65 12.95
CA PHE A 56 12.02 -1.78 12.57
C PHE A 56 12.73 -0.42 12.57
N TYR A 57 12.17 0.58 11.89
CA TYR A 57 12.77 1.92 11.80
C TYR A 57 12.79 2.68 13.13
N SER A 58 11.96 2.27 14.09
CA SER A 58 11.94 2.85 15.44
C SER A 58 12.88 2.12 16.41
N SER A 59 13.53 1.04 15.97
CA SER A 59 14.46 0.26 16.79
C SER A 59 15.91 0.73 16.66
N ASP A 60 16.76 0.33 17.60
CA ASP A 60 18.20 0.61 17.56
C ASP A 60 18.90 0.02 16.32
N GLN A 61 18.29 -0.97 15.66
CA GLN A 61 18.85 -1.57 14.44
C GLN A 61 18.88 -0.59 13.27
N ALA A 62 17.99 0.41 13.27
CA ALA A 62 17.91 1.44 12.24
C ALA A 62 18.61 2.74 12.64
N PHE A 63 19.43 2.75 13.70
CA PHE A 63 20.02 3.97 14.27
C PHE A 63 20.79 4.83 13.26
N TYR A 64 21.45 4.21 12.28
CA TYR A 64 22.22 4.92 11.25
C TYR A 64 21.43 5.21 9.96
N MET A 65 20.11 4.97 9.96
CA MET A 65 19.24 5.14 8.80
C MET A 65 18.31 6.34 8.98
N THR A 66 18.68 7.49 8.41
CA THR A 66 17.89 8.74 8.50
C THR A 66 17.67 9.38 7.12
N GLY A 67 16.66 10.25 7.01
CA GLY A 67 16.30 10.96 5.78
C GLY A 67 15.68 10.08 4.69
N GLN A 68 15.28 8.85 5.01
CA GLN A 68 14.84 7.85 4.03
C GLN A 68 13.34 7.94 3.74
N SER A 69 12.99 7.66 2.49
CA SER A 69 11.63 7.30 2.06
C SER A 69 11.58 5.79 1.88
N VAL A 70 10.78 5.11 2.70
CA VAL A 70 10.79 3.65 2.79
C VAL A 70 9.57 3.11 2.08
N ASN A 71 9.78 2.38 0.99
CA ASN A 71 8.70 1.83 0.18
C ASN A 71 8.10 0.58 0.86
N VAL A 72 6.83 0.66 1.25
CA VAL A 72 5.99 -0.47 1.72
C VAL A 72 4.89 -0.67 0.69
N THR A 73 5.30 -1.06 -0.51
CA THR A 73 4.45 -1.06 -1.72
C THR A 73 4.49 -2.39 -2.48
N ASP A 74 5.08 -3.44 -1.89
CA ASP A 74 5.25 -4.76 -2.51
C ASP A 74 5.89 -4.71 -3.92
N GLY A 75 6.79 -3.74 -4.13
CA GLY A 75 7.50 -3.55 -5.40
C GLY A 75 6.74 -2.73 -6.43
N GLN A 76 5.57 -2.15 -6.10
CA GLN A 76 4.92 -1.18 -6.99
C GLN A 76 5.80 0.06 -7.23
N VAL A 77 6.67 0.39 -6.27
CA VAL A 77 7.66 1.47 -6.35
C VAL A 77 9.04 0.91 -6.02
N MET A 78 10.05 1.17 -6.88
CA MET A 78 11.41 0.62 -6.76
C MET A 78 12.49 1.68 -7.03
N HIS A 79 12.53 2.77 -6.25
CA HIS A 79 13.58 3.79 -6.32
C HIS A 79 14.05 4.19 -4.91
#